data_AF-A0A8X6YPF6-F1
#
_entry.id   AF-A0A8X6YPF6-F1
#
_cell.length_a   1.000
_cell.length_b   1.000
_cell.length_c   1.000
_cell.angle_alpha   90.00
_cell.angle_beta   90.00
_cell.angle_gamma   90.00
#
_symmetry.space_group_name_H-M   'P 1'
#
loop_
_entity.id
_entity.type
_entity.pdbx_description
1 polymer ?
#
loop_
_entity_poly.entity_id
_entity_poly.type
_entity_poly.pdbx_seq_one_letter_code
_entity_poly.pdbx_strand_id
1 'polypeptide(L)'
;MKIAWDMELPQNIVSKLMKWFNEIQILKDVTIPRCIKINIFTELHVFVDARKGVICGMRLCSRSIVDSRVSVILVRMKSRVAPLKPLRTPRLELMVCCIGARLVNSILKALNMPDLKVTLWSDSTTALW
;
A
#
# COMPACT_ATOMS: atom_id res chain seq x y z
N MET A 1 17.51 22.73 3.60
CA MET A 1 18.97 22.75 3.73
C MET A 1 19.55 22.48 2.35
N LYS A 2 20.17 23.47 1.70
CA LYS A 2 20.83 23.28 0.40
C LYS A 2 22.27 22.88 0.67
N ILE A 3 22.51 21.58 0.78
CA ILE A 3 23.86 21.01 0.88
C ILE A 3 24.35 20.83 -0.56
N ALA A 4 25.58 21.25 -0.86
CA ALA A 4 26.18 20.99 -2.17
C ALA A 4 26.40 19.48 -2.34
N TRP A 5 26.31 18.98 -3.57
CA TRP A 5 26.43 17.53 -3.85
C TRP A 5 27.75 16.93 -3.36
N ASP A 6 28.80 17.74 -3.28
CA ASP A 6 30.15 17.31 -2.92
C ASP A 6 30.51 17.58 -1.44
N MET A 7 29.57 18.07 -0.64
CA MET A 7 29.80 18.30 0.80
C MET A 7 29.50 17.05 1.62
N GLU A 8 30.33 16.82 2.64
CA GLU A 8 30.07 15.77 3.63
C GLU A 8 28.71 15.97 4.31
N LEU A 9 27.97 14.86 4.41
CA LEU A 9 26.65 14.87 5.02
C LEU A 9 26.79 15.06 6.54
N PRO A 10 25.96 15.92 7.15
CA PRO A 10 25.88 16.04 8.60
C PRO A 10 25.72 14.69 9.31
N GLN A 11 26.43 14.50 10.43
CA GLN A 11 26.48 13.24 11.19
C GLN A 11 25.10 12.71 11.60
N ASN A 12 24.13 13.60 11.81
CA ASN A 12 22.75 13.23 12.13
C ASN A 12 22.01 12.59 10.94
N ILE A 13 22.34 12.96 9.69
CA ILE A 13 21.77 12.35 8.49
C ILE A 13 22.47 11.01 8.25
N VAL A 14 23.80 10.97 8.35
CA VAL A 14 24.58 9.74 8.18
C VAL A 14 24.13 8.66 9.16
N SER A 15 23.97 9.00 10.44
CA SER A 15 23.50 8.04 11.45
C SER A 15 22.08 7.51 11.16
N LYS A 16 21.14 8.36 10.73
CA LYS A 16 19.80 7.93 10.30
C LYS A 16 19.84 7.03 9.07
N LEU A 17 20.67 7.38 8.09
CA LEU A 17 20.85 6.62 6.86
C LEU A 17 21.42 5.23 7.17
N MET A 18 22.46 5.15 8.00
CA MET A 18 23.07 3.89 8.42
C MET A 18 22.11 3.05 9.25
N LYS A 19 21.32 3.67 10.14
CA LYS A 19 20.24 2.98 10.85
C LYS A 19 19.25 2.35 9.87
N TRP A 20 18.79 3.12 8.89
CA TRP A 20 17.88 2.63 7.86
C TRP A 20 18.50 1.49 7.02
N PHE A 21 19.78 1.59 6.65
CA PHE A 21 20.52 0.52 5.95
C PHE A 21 20.62 -0.77 6.78
N ASN A 22 20.79 -0.66 8.09
CA ASN A 22 20.80 -1.81 8.99
C ASN A 22 19.39 -2.43 9.11
N GLU A 23 18.35 -1.59 9.19
CA GLU A 23 16.96 -2.05 9.23
C GLU A 23 16.54 -2.78 7.94
N ILE A 24 17.10 -2.42 6.78
CA ILE A 24 16.86 -3.14 5.51
C ILE A 24 17.21 -4.63 5.63
N GLN A 25 18.20 -4.99 6.46
CA GLN A 25 18.58 -6.40 6.61
C GLN A 25 17.43 -7.24 7.19
N ILE A 26 16.55 -6.64 7.99
CA ILE A 26 15.36 -7.29 8.57
C ILE A 26 14.38 -7.72 7.47
N LEU A 27 14.40 -7.06 6.30
CA LEU A 27 13.54 -7.44 5.17
C LEU A 27 13.86 -8.84 4.63
N LYS A 28 15.06 -9.38 4.89
CA LYS A 28 15.41 -10.76 4.53
C LYS A 28 14.56 -11.79 5.25
N ASP A 29 14.09 -11.46 6.46
CA ASP A 29 13.28 -12.35 7.28
C ASP A 29 11.78 -12.21 6.99
N VAL A 30 11.39 -11.20 6.20
CA VAL A 30 9.99 -10.97 5.81
C VAL A 30 9.56 -12.02 4.79
N THR A 31 8.80 -13.00 5.26
CA THR A 31 8.21 -14.03 4.40
C THR A 31 6.76 -13.69 4.08
N ILE A 32 6.43 -13.61 2.79
CA ILE A 32 5.05 -13.42 2.31
C ILE A 32 4.53 -14.78 1.81
N PRO A 33 3.50 -15.37 2.43
CA PRO A 33 2.96 -16.65 1.97
C PRO A 33 2.35 -16.50 0.57
N ARG A 34 2.74 -17.39 -0.35
CA ARG A 34 2.22 -17.40 -1.74
C ARG A 34 0.79 -17.92 -1.85
N CYS A 35 0.41 -18.86 -0.98
CA CYS A 35 -0.92 -19.45 -0.99
C CYS A 35 -1.81 -18.72 0.02
N ILE A 36 -2.95 -18.22 -0.46
CA ILE A 36 -3.93 -17.52 0.35
C ILE A 36 -5.14 -18.43 0.44
N LYS A 37 -5.42 -18.94 1.65
CA LYS A 37 -6.63 -19.70 1.91
C LYS A 37 -7.76 -18.70 2.18
N ILE A 38 -8.65 -18.57 1.22
CA ILE A 38 -9.83 -17.70 1.33
C ILE A 38 -11.02 -18.58 1.73
N ASN A 39 -11.78 -18.11 2.70
CA ASN A 39 -13.01 -18.74 3.18
C ASN A 39 -14.13 -17.70 3.30
N ILE A 40 -15.33 -18.14 3.68
CA ILE A 40 -16.50 -17.27 3.85
C ILE A 40 -16.34 -16.17 4.90
N PHE A 41 -15.42 -16.34 5.86
CA PHE A 41 -15.10 -15.37 6.90
C PHE A 41 -13.97 -14.41 6.50
N THR A 42 -13.49 -14.53 5.26
CA THR A 42 -12.41 -13.69 4.77
C THR A 42 -12.96 -12.36 4.29
N GLU A 43 -12.35 -11.28 4.76
CA GLU A 43 -12.64 -9.92 4.32
C GLU A 43 -11.44 -9.39 3.53
N LEU A 44 -11.71 -8.67 2.46
CA LEU A 44 -10.70 -7.95 1.68
C LEU A 44 -10.64 -6.50 2.12
N HIS A 45 -9.48 -6.05 2.57
CA HIS A 45 -9.26 -4.65 2.91
C HIS A 45 -8.24 -4.03 1.97
N VAL A 46 -8.63 -2.92 1.34
CA VAL A 46 -7.81 -2.20 0.37
C VAL A 46 -7.48 -0.85 0.96
N PHE A 47 -6.20 -0.59 1.19
CA PHE A 47 -5.74 0.71 1.65
C PHE A 47 -5.18 1.47 0.46
N VAL A 48 -5.64 2.70 0.27
CA VAL A 48 -5.17 3.57 -0.81
C VAL A 48 -4.64 4.89 -0.24
N ASP A 49 -3.45 5.31 -0.69
CA ASP A 49 -2.81 6.59 -0.32
C ASP A 49 -2.27 7.26 -1.58
N ALA A 50 -2.44 8.57 -1.69
CA ALA A 50 -1.95 9.40 -2.79
C ALA A 50 -1.15 10.59 -2.26
N ARG A 51 0.14 10.66 -2.59
CA ARG A 51 1.00 11.81 -2.23
C ARG A 51 1.59 12.49 -3.46
N LYS A 52 1.87 13.79 -3.34
CA LYS A 52 2.60 14.54 -4.37
C LYS A 52 4.01 13.95 -4.53
N GLY A 53 4.42 13.65 -5.76
CA GLY A 53 5.77 13.18 -6.09
C GLY A 53 5.98 11.67 -5.99
N VAL A 54 5.26 10.96 -5.12
CA VAL A 54 5.32 9.50 -5.00
C VAL A 54 3.90 8.95 -4.82
N ILE A 55 3.35 8.49 -5.94
CA ILE A 55 2.66 7.22 -6.08
C ILE A 55 1.58 6.78 -5.08
N CYS A 56 0.40 6.51 -5.66
CA CYS A 56 -0.60 5.50 -5.29
C CYS A 56 -0.03 4.24 -4.62
N GLY A 57 -0.01 4.18 -3.29
CA GLY A 57 0.25 2.94 -2.56
C GLY A 57 -1.07 2.22 -2.36
N MET A 58 -1.23 1.04 -2.95
CA MET A 58 -2.36 0.16 -2.64
C MET A 58 -1.89 -1.13 -1.98
N ARG A 59 -2.50 -1.50 -0.86
CA ARG A 59 -2.31 -2.79 -0.19
C ARG A 59 -3.66 -3.49 -0.05
N LEU A 60 -3.77 -4.69 -0.62
CA LEU A 60 -4.89 -5.58 -0.38
C LEU A 60 -4.49 -6.60 0.68
N CYS A 61 -5.26 -6.68 1.76
CA CYS A 61 -5.07 -7.67 2.80
C CYS A 61 -6.30 -8.57 2.92
N SER A 62 -6.10 -9.88 3.05
CA SER A 62 -7.16 -10.79 3.47
C SER A 62 -7.13 -10.90 4.99
N ARG A 63 -8.27 -10.65 5.64
CA ARG A 63 -8.46 -10.84 7.07
C ARG A 63 -9.40 -12.01 7.29
N SER A 64 -8.95 -13.04 8.00
CA SER A 64 -9.82 -14.14 8.42
C SER A 64 -9.81 -14.25 9.94
N ILE A 65 -10.98 -14.45 10.55
CA ILE A 65 -11.10 -14.83 11.96
C ILE A 65 -11.47 -16.30 11.99
N VAL A 66 -10.56 -17.13 12.53
CA VAL A 66 -10.83 -18.55 12.82
C VAL A 66 -10.38 -18.78 14.25
N ASP A 67 -11.25 -19.34 15.10
CA ASP A 67 -10.96 -19.65 16.51
C ASP A 67 -10.35 -18.46 17.30
N SER A 68 -10.95 -17.27 17.13
CA SER A 68 -10.52 -16.00 17.76
C SER A 68 -9.11 -15.52 17.35
N ARG A 69 -8.49 -16.12 16.34
CA ARG A 69 -7.22 -15.64 15.77
C ARG A 69 -7.47 -14.85 14.49
N VAL A 70 -6.93 -13.63 14.45
CA VAL A 70 -6.94 -12.78 13.26
C VAL A 70 -5.67 -13.06 12.46
N SER A 71 -5.83 -13.55 11.23
CA SER A 71 -4.74 -13.62 10.26
C SER A 71 -4.88 -12.52 9.22
N VAL A 72 -3.79 -11.83 8.92
CA VAL A 72 -3.72 -10.80 7.88
C VAL A 72 -2.62 -11.18 6.90
N ILE A 73 -2.98 -11.34 5.62
CA ILE A 73 -2.03 -11.69 4.57
C ILE A 73 -2.08 -10.63 3.48
N LEU A 74 -0.90 -10.16 3.04
CA LEU A 74 -0.77 -9.27 1.89
C LEU A 74 -1.05 -10.06 0.60
N VAL A 75 -2.15 -9.72 -0.07
CA VAL A 75 -2.58 -10.33 -1.33
C VAL A 75 -1.90 -9.65 -2.52
N ARG A 76 -1.87 -8.32 -2.52
CA ARG A 76 -1.29 -7.55 -3.61
C ARG A 76 -0.88 -6.17 -3.14
N MET A 77 0.25 -5.70 -3.67
CA MET A 77 0.68 -4.31 -3.58
C MET A 77 0.82 -3.71 -4.97
N LYS A 78 0.43 -2.44 -5.14
CA LYS A 78 0.69 -1.68 -6.37
C LYS A 78 1.16 -0.27 -6.06
N SER A 79 2.12 0.18 -6.87
CA SER A 79 2.75 1.50 -6.83
C SER A 79 2.88 2.00 -8.30
N ARG A 80 2.44 3.22 -8.62
CA ARG A 80 2.61 4.00 -9.87
C ARG A 80 3.23 5.41 -9.71
N VAL A 81 4.30 5.74 -10.45
CA VAL A 81 4.95 7.08 -10.46
C VAL A 81 3.93 8.18 -10.75
N ALA A 82 4.02 9.32 -10.04
CA ALA A 82 3.17 10.46 -10.31
C ALA A 82 3.43 10.98 -11.75
N PRO A 83 2.40 11.43 -12.48
CA PRO A 83 2.60 11.96 -13.83
C PRO A 83 3.59 13.13 -13.84
N LEU A 84 4.39 13.23 -14.92
CA LEU A 84 5.36 14.33 -15.11
C LEU A 84 4.66 15.70 -15.14
N LYS A 85 3.41 15.74 -15.64
CA LYS A 85 2.58 16.93 -15.52
C LYS A 85 2.03 17.03 -14.09
N PRO A 86 2.28 18.13 -13.37
CA PRO A 86 1.82 18.28 -12.00
C PRO A 86 0.29 18.25 -11.95
N LEU A 87 -0.25 17.24 -11.27
CA LEU A 87 -1.66 17.14 -10.95
C LEU A 87 -1.93 17.72 -9.56
N ARG A 88 -3.14 18.26 -9.37
CA ARG A 88 -3.61 18.68 -8.05
C ARG A 88 -3.84 17.45 -7.16
N THR A 89 -3.62 17.60 -5.86
CA THR A 89 -3.80 16.53 -4.86
C THR A 89 -5.15 15.83 -4.96
N PRO A 90 -6.30 16.55 -5.07
CA PRO A 90 -7.61 15.89 -5.15
C PRO A 90 -7.76 14.93 -6.35
N ARG A 91 -7.18 15.29 -7.50
CA ARG A 91 -7.19 14.43 -8.69
C ARG A 91 -6.36 13.17 -8.48
N LEU A 92 -5.23 13.28 -7.78
CA LEU A 92 -4.41 12.13 -7.44
C LEU A 92 -5.15 11.20 -6.49
N GLU A 93 -5.74 11.74 -5.41
CA GLU A 93 -6.51 11.00 -4.42
C GLU A 93 -7.67 10.21 -5.08
N LEU A 94 -8.46 10.87 -5.94
CA LEU A 94 -9.54 10.21 -6.67
C LEU A 94 -9.03 9.13 -7.64
N MET A 95 -7.94 9.42 -8.36
CA MET A 95 -7.35 8.46 -9.30
C MET A 95 -6.86 7.20 -8.59
N VAL A 96 -6.28 7.35 -7.40
CA VAL A 96 -5.84 6.26 -6.54
C VAL A 96 -7.01 5.41 -6.05
N CYS A 97 -8.10 6.03 -5.61
CA CYS A 97 -9.33 5.32 -5.25
C CYS A 97 -9.91 4.53 -6.44
N CYS A 98 -9.93 5.12 -7.64
CA CYS A 98 -10.41 4.46 -8.85
C CYS A 98 -9.55 3.23 -9.23
N ILE A 99 -8.23 3.35 -9.13
CA ILE A 99 -7.30 2.22 -9.33
C ILE A 99 -7.57 1.13 -8.28
N GLY A 100 -7.85 1.55 -7.03
CA GLY A 100 -8.25 0.67 -5.94
C GLY A 100 -9.45 -0.20 -6.29
N ALA A 101 -10.56 0.44 -6.65
CA ALA A 101 -11.80 -0.23 -7.02
C ALA A 101 -11.62 -1.18 -8.22
N ARG A 102 -10.86 -0.77 -9.25
CA ARG A 102 -10.58 -1.62 -10.41
C ARG A 102 -9.76 -2.85 -10.03
N LEU A 103 -8.81 -2.72 -9.12
CA LEU A 103 -8.01 -3.85 -8.67
C LEU A 103 -8.87 -4.86 -7.91
N VAL A 104 -9.70 -4.39 -6.97
CA VAL A 104 -10.65 -5.24 -6.24
C VAL A 104 -11.49 -6.04 -7.22
N ASN A 105 -12.11 -5.38 -8.20
CA ASN A 105 -12.96 -6.04 -9.17
C ASN A 105 -12.18 -7.11 -9.98
N SER A 106 -10.94 -6.82 -10.37
CA SER A 106 -10.09 -7.80 -11.05
C SER A 106 -9.79 -9.02 -10.18
N ILE A 107 -9.64 -8.84 -8.86
CA ILE A 107 -9.33 -9.92 -7.93
C ILE A 107 -10.57 -10.74 -7.61
N LEU A 108 -11.72 -10.12 -7.35
CA LEU A 108 -12.99 -10.82 -7.12
C LEU A 108 -13.34 -11.72 -8.32
N LYS A 109 -13.13 -11.22 -9.55
CA LYS A 109 -13.29 -12.00 -10.77
C LYS A 109 -12.31 -13.17 -10.86
N ALA A 110 -11.03 -12.94 -10.57
CA ALA A 110 -10.01 -14.00 -10.62
C ALA A 110 -10.23 -15.09 -9.55
N LEU A 111 -10.82 -14.72 -8.42
CA LEU A 111 -11.16 -15.62 -7.32
C LEU A 111 -12.53 -16.30 -7.49
N ASN A 112 -13.32 -15.89 -8.48
CA ASN A 112 -14.70 -16.33 -8.70
C ASN A 112 -15.57 -16.22 -7.42
N MET A 113 -15.35 -15.17 -6.63
CA MET A 113 -16.06 -14.91 -5.37
C MET A 113 -16.61 -13.48 -5.37
N PRO A 114 -17.75 -13.23 -6.03
CA PRO A 114 -18.32 -11.88 -6.14
C PRO A 114 -18.85 -11.34 -4.80
N ASP A 115 -19.28 -12.22 -3.90
CA ASP A 115 -19.93 -11.85 -2.62
C ASP A 115 -18.95 -11.65 -1.46
N LEU A 116 -17.64 -11.70 -1.73
CA LEU A 116 -16.63 -11.51 -0.70
C LEU A 116 -16.70 -10.09 -0.14
N LYS A 117 -16.76 -9.95 1.18
CA LYS A 117 -16.84 -8.63 1.82
C LYS A 117 -15.58 -7.83 1.55
N VAL A 118 -15.74 -6.63 0.97
CA VAL A 118 -14.63 -5.73 0.66
C VAL A 118 -14.81 -4.39 1.37
N THR A 119 -13.72 -3.84 1.91
CA THR A 119 -13.65 -2.47 2.41
C THR A 119 -12.50 -1.72 1.75
N LEU A 120 -12.79 -0.56 1.19
CA LEU A 120 -11.80 0.36 0.64
C LEU A 120 -11.57 1.51 1.63
N TRP A 121 -10.31 1.72 2.01
CA TRP A 121 -9.87 2.72 2.98
C TRP A 121 -9.06 3.79 2.27
N SER A 122 -9.39 5.05 2.53
CA SER A 122 -8.66 6.24 2.06
C SER A 122 -8.55 7.21 3.23
N ASP A 123 -7.43 7.92 3.34
CA ASP A 123 -7.23 9.03 4.28
C ASP A 123 -7.53 10.40 3.65
N SER A 124 -7.85 10.43 2.36
CA SER A 124 -8.29 11.64 1.67
C SER A 124 -9.72 12.00 2.02
N THR A 125 -9.90 13.12 2.71
CA THR A 125 -11.22 13.73 2.90
C THR A 125 -11.82 14.14 1.56
N THR A 126 -11.02 14.68 0.63
CA THR A 126 -11.51 15.12 -0.68
C THR A 126 -12.08 14.01 -1.56
N ALA A 127 -11.62 12.76 -1.40
CA ALA A 127 -12.11 11.63 -2.17
C ALA A 127 -13.32 10.93 -1.50
N LEU A 128 -13.55 11.20 -0.21
CA LEU A 128 -14.61 10.58 0.59
C LEU A 128 -15.85 11.47 0.76
N TRP A 129 -15.71 12.79 0.59
CA TRP A 129 -16.79 13.78 0.59
C TRP A 129 -17.33 14.00 -0.83
#